data_AF-A0A1M4VC40-F1
#
_entry.id   AF-A0A1M4VC40-F1
#
_cell.length_a   1.000
_cell.length_b   1.000
_cell.length_c   1.000
_cell.angle_alpha   90.00
_cell.angle_beta   90.00
_cell.angle_gamma   90.00
#
_symmetry.space_group_name_H-M   'P 1'
#
loop_
_entity.id
_entity.type
_entity.pdbx_description
1 polymer ?
#
loop_
_entity_poly.entity_id
_entity_poly.type
_entity_poly.pdbx_seq_one_letter_code
_entity_poly.pdbx_strand_id
1 'polypeptide(L)' 'MNILSINAFQILTVLIFIAVLYAAAIVVLFKNRSGILPYLALIFFPVIGPLGIIIGNYTKK' A
#
# COMPACT_ATOMS: atom_id res chain seq x y z
N MET A 1 19.06 -15.56 23.21
CA MET A 1 17.97 -14.62 22.81
C MET A 1 18.58 -13.54 21.94
N ASN A 2 18.47 -13.67 20.62
CA ASN A 2 18.87 -12.64 19.67
C ASN A 2 17.62 -12.30 18.83
N ILE A 3 16.67 -11.62 19.48
CA ILE A 3 15.30 -11.40 18.97
C ILE A 3 15.22 -10.13 18.08
N LEU A 4 16.33 -9.41 17.92
CA LEU A 4 16.44 -8.25 17.03
C LEU A 4 17.41 -8.56 15.88
N SER A 5 17.06 -9.55 15.05
CA SER A 5 17.73 -9.79 13.77
C SER A 5 17.39 -8.72 12.72
N ILE A 6 16.46 -7.81 13.02
CA ILE A 6 16.02 -6.76 12.12
C ILE A 6 16.83 -5.50 12.41
N ASN A 7 17.67 -5.10 11.46
CA ASN A 7 18.47 -3.89 11.57
C ASN A 7 17.67 -2.64 11.15
N ALA A 8 18.12 -1.46 11.57
CA ALA A 8 17.46 -0.19 11.26
C ALA A 8 17.28 0.06 9.75
N PHE A 9 18.22 -0.43 8.93
CA PHE A 9 18.16 -0.30 7.48
C PHE A 9 17.01 -1.10 6.85
N GLN A 10 16.74 -2.31 7.35
CA GLN A 10 15.61 -3.13 6.94
C GLN A 10 14.28 -2.46 7.28
N ILE A 11 14.17 -1.85 8.46
CA ILE A 11 12.97 -1.10 8.89
C ILE A 11 12.73 0.08 7.94
N LEU A 12 13.76 0.89 7.68
CA LEU A 12 13.68 2.03 6.75
C LEU A 12 13.27 1.60 5.35
N THR A 13 13.83 0.49 4.88
CA THR A 13 13.52 -0.04 3.55
C THR A 13 12.04 -0.44 3.46
N VAL A 14 11.53 -1.21 4.43
CA VAL A 14 10.11 -1.61 4.48
C VAL A 14 9.19 -0.38 4.53
N LEU A 15 9.56 0.65 5.30
CA LEU A 15 8.82 1.91 5.38
C LEU A 15 8.71 2.61 4.02
N ILE A 16 9.81 2.70 3.28
CA ILE A 16 9.82 3.28 1.93
C ILE A 16 8.95 2.47 0.99
N PHE A 17 9.05 1.13 1.01
CA PHE A 17 8.20 0.27 0.19
C PHE A 17 6.72 0.48 0.46
N ILE A 18 6.31 0.57 1.73
CA ILE A 18 4.92 0.83 2.12
C ILE A 18 4.49 2.22 1.63
N ALA A 19 5.32 3.25 1.80
CA ALA A 19 5.00 4.61 1.35
C ALA A 19 4.77 4.68 -0.17
N VAL A 20 5.64 4.04 -0.96
CA VAL A 20 5.51 3.96 -2.42
C VAL A 20 4.23 3.21 -2.81
N LEU A 21 3.93 2.11 -2.14
CA LEU A 21 2.72 1.32 -2.37
C LEU A 21 1.45 2.15 -2.12
N TYR A 22 1.42 2.90 -1.02
CA TYR A 22 0.33 3.83 -0.70
C TYR A 22 0.18 4.92 -1.75
N ALA A 23 1.28 5.56 -2.14
CA ALA A 23 1.26 6.62 -3.15
C ALA A 23 0.70 6.09 -4.49
N ALA A 24 1.14 4.91 -4.92
CA ALA A 24 0.66 4.27 -6.14
C ALA A 24 -0.85 3.99 -6.08
N ALA A 25 -1.34 3.42 -4.98
CA ALA A 25 -2.76 3.15 -4.79
C ALA A 25 -3.60 4.44 -4.77
N ILE A 26 -3.12 5.49 -4.09
CA ILE A 26 -3.79 6.81 -4.07
C ILE A 26 -3.91 7.37 -5.49
N VAL A 27 -2.83 7.34 -6.28
CA VAL A 27 -2.85 7.80 -7.69
C VAL A 27 -3.89 7.04 -8.51
N VAL A 28 -3.99 5.72 -8.32
CA VAL A 28 -5.01 4.89 -8.98
C VAL A 28 -6.43 5.31 -8.56
N LEU A 29 -6.67 5.54 -7.27
CA LEU A 29 -7.98 5.95 -6.76
C LEU A 29 -8.42 7.31 -7.31
N PHE A 30 -7.51 8.29 -7.31
CA PHE A 30 -7.76 9.62 -7.86
C PHE A 30 -8.02 9.57 -9.38
N LYS A 31 -7.17 8.85 -10.12
CA LYS A 31 -7.29 8.72 -11.58
C LYS A 31 -8.63 8.12 -11.99
N ASN A 32 -9.10 7.12 -11.25
CA ASN A 32 -10.37 6.44 -11.54
C ASN A 32 -11.60 7.12 -10.91
N ARG A 33 -11.44 8.28 -10.25
CA ARG A 33 -12.51 8.95 -9.49
C ARG A 33 -13.26 7.98 -8.57
N SER A 34 -12.50 7.17 -7.85
CA SER A 34 -13.05 6.13 -6.99
C SER A 34 -13.90 6.73 -5.87
N GLY A 35 -14.96 6.03 -5.45
CA GLY A 35 -15.78 6.43 -4.30
C GLY A 35 -15.02 6.33 -2.97
N ILE A 36 -15.70 6.57 -1.84
CA ILE A 36 -15.05 6.63 -0.52
C ILE A 36 -14.53 5.27 -0.02
N LEU A 37 -15.16 4.15 -0.42
CA LEU A 37 -14.88 2.82 0.12
C LEU A 37 -13.43 2.33 -0.12
N PRO A 38 -12.84 2.47 -1.32
CA PRO A 38 -11.43 2.14 -1.55
C PRO A 38 -10.45 2.98 -0.73
N TYR A 39 -10.77 4.24 -0.41
CA TYR A 39 -9.93 5.06 0.47
C TYR A 39 -9.97 4.54 1.91
N LEU A 40 -11.13 4.07 2.38
CA LEU A 40 -11.23 3.40 3.69
C LEU A 40 -10.40 2.11 3.71
N ALA A 41 -10.44 1.32 2.64
CA ALA A 41 -9.61 0.11 2.54
C ALA A 41 -8.10 0.43 2.63
N LEU A 42 -7.66 1.57 2.09
CA LEU A 42 -6.29 2.05 2.18
C LEU A 42 -5.87 2.36 3.64
N ILE A 43 -6.78 2.86 4.46
CA ILE A 43 -6.50 3.23 5.87
C ILE A 43 -6.51 1.98 6.76
N PHE A 44 -7.48 1.09 6.60
CA PHE A 44 -7.63 -0.08 7.47
C PHE A 44 -6.72 -1.25 7.10
N PHE A 45 -6.28 -1.35 5.85
CA PHE A 45 -5.47 -2.48 5.36
C PHE A 45 -4.18 -1.99 4.70
N PRO A 46 -3.10 -1.74 5.46
CA PRO A 46 -1.93 -1.01 4.97
C PRO A 46 -1.10 -1.69 3.89
N VAL A 47 -1.25 -3.01 3.74
CA VAL A 47 -0.56 -3.75 2.68
C VAL A 47 -1.59 -4.31 1.70
N ILE A 48 -2.60 -5.03 2.22
CA ILE A 48 -3.60 -5.72 1.41
C ILE A 48 -4.50 -4.74 0.65
N GLY A 49 -4.88 -3.61 1.26
CA GLY A 49 -5.73 -2.59 0.64
C GLY A 49 -5.09 -1.96 -0.59
N PRO A 50 -3.91 -1.32 -0.47
CA PRO A 50 -3.17 -0.78 -1.60
C PRO A 50 -2.88 -1.81 -2.70
N LEU A 51 -2.46 -3.03 -2.34
CA LEU A 51 -2.24 -4.11 -3.31
C LEU A 51 -3.52 -4.47 -4.06
N GLY A 52 -4.64 -4.65 -3.37
CA GLY A 52 -5.93 -4.96 -3.99
C GLY A 52 -6.42 -3.85 -4.93
N ILE A 53 -6.18 -2.58 -4.58
CA ILE A 53 -6.51 -1.43 -5.44
C ILE A 53 -5.67 -1.45 -6.72
N ILE A 54 -4.36 -1.64 -6.58
CA ILE A 54 -3.43 -1.65 -7.72
C ILE A 54 -3.73 -2.85 -8.63
N ILE A 55 -3.78 -4.06 -8.07
CA ILE A 55 -4.06 -5.29 -8.81
C ILE A 55 -5.43 -5.21 -9.48
N GLY A 56 -6.48 -4.84 -8.75
CA GLY A 56 -7.82 -4.71 -9.29
C GLY A 56 -7.91 -3.70 -10.44
N ASN A 57 -7.09 -2.65 -10.43
CA ASN A 57 -6.98 -1.71 -11.55
C ASN A 57 -6.29 -2.33 -12.78
N TYR A 58 -5.29 -3.21 -12.59
CA TYR A 58 -4.66 -3.93 -13.70
C TYR A 58 -5.58 -5.01 -14.29
N THR A 59 -6.38 -5.70 -13.46
CA THR A 59 -7.28 -6.78 -13.90
C THR A 59 -8.59 -6.29 -14.52
N LYS A 60 -8.94 -5.01 -14.34
CA LYS A 60 -10.12 -4.40 -15.00
C LYS A 60 -9.90 -4.02 -16.47
N LYS A 61 -8.67 -4.19 -16.98
CA LYS A 61 -8.38 -4.16 -18.42
C LYS A 61 -8.59 -5.54 -19.02
#